data_AF-A0A8I1X4M3-F1
#
_entry.id   AF-A0A8I1X4M3-F1
#
_cell.length_a   1.000
_cell.length_b   1.000
_cell.length_c   1.000
_cell.angle_alpha   90.00
_cell.angle_beta   90.00
_cell.angle_gamma   90.00
#
_symmetry.space_group_name_H-M   'P 1'
#
loop_
_entity.id
_entity.type
_entity.pdbx_description
1 polymer ?
#
loop_
_entity_poly.entity_id
_entity_poly.type
_entity_poly.pdbx_seq_one_letter_code
_entity_poly.pdbx_strand_id
1 'polypeptide(L)' 'MLRDIWSSSELTAEQLGITEIKLSFLRENGILKPGIHWKSSPLGQKKPWKPKPLYNVKMCRKIINKFYSEGNYNVAA' A
#
# COMPACT_ATOMS: atom_id res chain seq x y z
N MET A 1 -7.40 12.49 -18.99
CA MET A 1 -6.11 12.07 -18.42
C MET A 1 -6.36 10.85 -17.55
N LEU A 2 -5.88 9.67 -17.96
CA LEU A 2 -5.89 8.48 -17.13
C LEU A 2 -5.08 8.80 -15.87
N ARG A 3 -5.74 8.93 -14.71
CA ARG A 3 -5.03 9.02 -13.43
C ARG A 3 -4.15 7.78 -13.35
N ASP A 4 -2.84 7.98 -13.23
CA ASP A 4 -1.92 6.88 -13.02
C ASP A 4 -2.41 6.09 -11.79
N ILE A 5 -2.59 4.78 -11.97
CA ILE A 5 -3.17 3.90 -10.95
C ILE A 5 -2.23 3.78 -9.75
N TRP A 6 -0.96 4.14 -9.95
CA TRP A 6 0.14 3.98 -9.01
C TRP A 6 0.57 5.33 -8.44
N SER A 7 0.52 5.46 -7.11
CA SER A 7 0.87 6.68 -6.37
C SER A 7 2.04 6.46 -5.41
N SER A 8 2.68 7.56 -5.00
CA SER A 8 3.74 7.55 -3.97
C SER A 8 3.22 7.03 -2.63
N SER A 9 4.13 6.58 -1.75
CA SER A 9 3.82 6.20 -0.38
C SER A 9 3.00 7.28 0.36
N GLU A 10 3.47 8.53 0.33
CA GLU A 10 2.85 9.68 1.00
C GLU A 10 1.39 9.88 0.58
N LEU A 11 1.14 10.06 -0.72
CA LEU A 11 -0.22 10.27 -1.24
C LEU A 11 -1.12 9.07 -0.96
N THR A 12 -0.58 7.85 -1.03
CA THR A 12 -1.35 6.63 -0.77
C THR A 12 -1.72 6.55 0.70
N ALA A 13 -0.80 6.85 1.60
CA ALA A 13 -1.02 6.86 3.04
C ALA A 13 -2.09 7.88 3.43
N GLU A 14 -1.98 9.11 2.90
CA GLU A 14 -2.98 10.17 3.05
C GLU A 14 -4.37 9.71 2.57
N GLN A 15 -4.46 9.18 1.34
CA GLN A 15 -5.73 8.71 0.77
C GLN A 15 -6.33 7.50 1.48
N LEU A 16 -5.53 6.73 2.22
CA LEU A 16 -5.99 5.60 3.02
C LEU A 16 -6.26 5.98 4.48
N GLY A 17 -5.93 7.20 4.91
CA GLY A 17 -6.04 7.62 6.30
C GLY A 17 -5.10 6.85 7.23
N ILE A 18 -3.94 6.42 6.74
CA ILE A 18 -2.91 5.72 7.53
C ILE A 18 -1.56 6.42 7.40
N THR A 19 -0.59 6.05 8.23
CA THR A 19 0.78 6.56 8.11
C THR A 19 1.58 5.80 7.05
N GLU A 20 2.60 6.44 6.46
CA GLU A 20 3.55 5.75 5.57
C GLU A 20 4.26 4.59 6.26
N ILE A 21 4.51 4.71 7.57
CA ILE A 21 5.09 3.64 8.39
C ILE A 21 4.17 2.42 8.41
N LYS A 22 2.86 2.61 8.64
CA LYS A 22 1.89 1.51 8.61
C LYS A 22 1.79 0.90 7.21
N LEU A 23 1.79 1.74 6.17
CA LEU A 23 1.78 1.27 4.78
C LEU A 23 3.03 0.42 4.45
N SER A 24 4.21 0.84 4.91
CA SER A 24 5.47 0.09 4.79
C SER A 24 5.41 -1.23 5.54
N PHE A 25 4.90 -1.22 6.77
CA PHE A 25 4.72 -2.42 7.58
C PHE A 25 3.83 -3.45 6.85
N LEU A 26 2.70 -3.03 6.29
CA LEU A 26 1.81 -3.94 5.54
C LEU A 26 2.50 -4.52 4.30
N ARG A 27 3.38 -3.76 3.65
CA ARG A 27 4.18 -4.21 2.51
C ARG A 27 5.23 -5.25 2.93
N GLU A 28 6.02 -4.91 3.94
CA GLU A 28 7.15 -5.72 4.41
C GLU A 28 6.70 -7.03 5.05
N ASN A 29 5.52 -7.05 5.66
CA ASN A 29 4.91 -8.26 6.22
C ASN A 29 4.07 -9.05 5.20
N GLY A 30 4.11 -8.68 3.91
CA GLY A 30 3.48 -9.44 2.84
C GLY A 30 1.94 -9.38 2.81
N ILE A 31 1.32 -8.48 3.56
CA ILE A 31 -0.13 -8.20 3.49
C ILE A 31 -0.43 -7.54 2.14
N LEU A 32 0.37 -6.55 1.76
CA LEU A 32 0.31 -5.94 0.42
C LEU A 32 1.18 -6.75 -0.56
N LYS A 33 0.53 -7.48 -1.46
CA LYS A 33 1.19 -8.27 -2.50
C LYS A 33 1.82 -7.40 -3.61
N PRO A 34 3.06 -7.68 -4.05
CA PRO A 34 3.70 -7.00 -5.17
C PRO A 34 2.93 -7.24 -6.48
N GLY A 35 2.98 -6.29 -7.41
CA GLY A 35 2.26 -6.32 -8.68
C GLY A 35 0.75 -6.04 -8.59
N ILE A 36 0.15 -6.24 -7.41
CA ILE A 36 -1.29 -6.01 -7.16
C ILE A 36 -1.50 -4.73 -6.36
N HIS A 37 -0.86 -4.65 -5.19
CA HIS A 37 -1.04 -3.56 -4.23
C HIS A 37 0.10 -2.55 -4.33
N TRP A 38 1.31 -3.01 -4.63
CA TRP A 38 2.48 -2.15 -4.76
C TRP A 38 3.42 -2.66 -5.85
N LYS A 39 4.27 -1.78 -6.37
CA LYS A 39 5.37 -2.10 -7.28
C LYS A 39 6.56 -1.18 -7.03
N SER A 40 7.74 -1.56 -7.49
CA SER A 40 8.90 -0.68 -7.48
C SER A 40 8.74 0.44 -8.52
N SER A 41 9.10 1.67 -8.15
CA SER A 41 9.22 2.78 -9.09
C SER A 41 10.23 2.43 -10.19
N PRO A 42 9.91 2.65 -11.47
CA PRO A 42 10.87 2.49 -12.56
C PRO A 42 11.91 3.62 -12.57
N LEU A 43 11.61 4.74 -11.90
CA LEU A 43 12.49 5.92 -11.84
C LEU A 43 13.42 5.84 -10.63
N GLY A 44 14.66 6.32 -10.80
CA GLY A 44 15.64 6.43 -9.72
C GLY A 44 16.50 5.18 -9.50
N GLN A 45 16.66 4.37 -10.55
CA GLN A 45 17.44 3.14 -10.58
C GLN A 45 18.97 3.39 -10.59
N LYS A 46 19.50 4.05 -9.55
CA LYS A 46 20.96 4.17 -9.33
C LYS A 46 21.40 3.12 -8.32
N LYS A 47 22.59 2.54 -8.51
CA LYS A 47 23.20 1.60 -7.54
C LYS A 47 23.62 2.38 -6.28
N PRO A 48 23.48 1.82 -5.07
CA PRO A 48 22.83 0.55 -4.75
C PRO A 48 21.31 0.61 -4.95
N TRP A 49 20.73 -0.46 -5.49
CA TRP A 49 19.35 -0.50 -5.93
C TRP A 49 18.36 -0.44 -4.75
N LYS A 50 17.72 0.71 -4.55
CA LYS A 50 16.68 0.91 -3.53
C LYS A 50 15.49 1.70 -4.09
N PRO A 51 14.66 1.08 -4.94
CA PRO A 51 13.56 1.77 -5.61
C PRO A 51 12.49 2.17 -4.59
N LYS A 52 11.93 3.37 -4.77
CA LYS A 52 10.77 3.81 -3.99
C LYS A 52 9.54 2.95 -4.36
N PRO A 53 8.72 2.53 -3.40
CA PRO A 53 7.48 1.81 -3.69
C PRO A 53 6.42 2.77 -4.24
N LEU A 54 5.63 2.27 -5.19
CA LEU A 54 4.39 2.89 -5.66
C LEU A 54 3.23 1.96 -5.34
N TYR A 55 2.06 2.51 -5.04
CA TYR A 55 0.91 1.75 -4.57
C TYR A 55 -0.33 1.97 -5.41
N ASN A 56 -1.16 0.93 -5.48
CA ASN A 56 -2.50 1.01 -6.03
C ASN A 56 -3.49 1.25 -4.88
N VAL A 57 -3.89 2.50 -4.70
CA VAL A 57 -4.76 2.95 -3.59
C VAL A 57 -6.06 2.15 -3.52
N LYS A 58 -6.67 1.86 -4.68
CA LYS A 58 -7.93 1.12 -4.74
C LYS A 58 -7.77 -0.31 -4.24
N MET A 59 -6.68 -0.98 -4.61
CA MET A 59 -6.39 -2.34 -4.14
C MET A 59 -5.98 -2.36 -2.67
N CYS A 60 -5.12 -1.43 -2.25
CA CYS A 60 -4.73 -1.28 -0.85
C CYS A 60 -5.96 -1.05 0.04
N ARG A 61 -6.89 -0.18 -0.36
CA ARG A 61 -8.12 0.09 0.40
C ARG A 61 -8.98 -1.16 0.56
N LYS A 62 -9.14 -1.96 -0.49
CA LYS A 62 -9.94 -3.20 -0.42
C LYS A 62 -9.39 -4.17 0.62
N ILE A 63 -8.08 -4.44 0.58
CA ILE A 63 -7.49 -5.39 1.50
C ILE A 63 -7.45 -4.86 2.93
N ILE A 64 -7.11 -3.57 3.11
CA ILE A 64 -7.13 -2.90 4.42
C ILE A 64 -8.53 -2.97 5.03
N ASN A 65 -9.56 -2.55 4.30
CA ASN A 65 -10.94 -2.61 4.80
C ASN A 65 -11.36 -4.03 5.14
N LYS A 66 -10.95 -5.04 4.37
CA LYS A 66 -11.21 -6.45 4.68
C LYS A 66 -10.59 -6.84 6.03
N PHE A 67 -9.31 -6.56 6.24
CA PHE A 67 -8.61 -6.85 7.50
C PHE A 67 -9.27 -6.15 8.71
N TYR A 68 -9.63 -4.88 8.58
CA TYR A 68 -10.25 -4.13 9.68
C TYR A 68 -11.73 -4.50 9.91
N SER A 69 -12.45 -4.91 8.87
CA SER A 69 -13.83 -5.41 9.02
C SER A 69 -13.83 -6.78 9.68
N GLU A 70 -12.95 -7.69 9.25
CA GLU A 70 -12.80 -9.03 9.84
C GLU A 70 -12.33 -9.01 11.30
N GLY A 71 -11.59 -7.97 11.71
CA GLY A 71 -11.21 -7.74 13.11
C GLY A 71 -12.38 -7.34 14.03
N ASN A 72 -13.44 -6.72 13.50
CA ASN A 72 -14.58 -6.26 14.29
C ASN A 72 -15.64 -7.35 14.55
N TYR A 73 -15.63 -8.47 13.81
CA TYR A 73 -16.59 -9.57 14.05
C TYR A 73 -16.14 -10.54 15.17
N ASN A 74 -14.93 -10.38 15.72
CA ASN A 74 -14.38 -11.29 16.72
C ASN A 74 -14.23 -10.67 18.14
N VAL A 75 -14.74 -9.46 18.37
CA VAL A 75 -14.70 -8.78 19.70
C VAL A 75 -16.11 -8.58 20.27
N ALA A 76 -17.11 -9.31 19.77
CA ALA A 76 -18.44 -9.36 20.34
C ALA A 76 -18.87 -10.83 20.49
N ALA A 77 -18.34 -11.50 21.51
CA ALA A 77 -18.88 -12.72 22.09
C ALA A 77 -18.56 -12.74 23.59
#